data_AF-A0A7L3M1P6-F1
#
_entry.id   AF-A0A7L3M1P6-F1
#
_cell.length_a   1.000
_cell.length_b   1.000
_cell.length_c   1.000
_cell.angle_alpha   90.00
_cell.angle_beta   90.00
_cell.angle_gamma   90.00
#
_symmetry.space_group_name_H-M   'P 1'
#
loop_
_entity.id
_entity.type
_entity.pdbx_description
1 polymer ?
#
loop_
_entity_poly.entity_id
_entity_poly.type
_entity_poly.pdbx_seq_one_letter_code
_entity_poly.pdbx_strand_id
1 'polypeptide(L)'
;RPYTCSECGRSFSYSSAFLKHRRAHEEEEEEGKRKRRRKKALACPAPHTCPRCGAGFAEGPALLAHLRSHAQPYTCGDCGKGFGGSSALIRHQR
;
A
#
# COMPACT_ATOMS: atom_id res chain seq x y z
N ARG A 1 -25.87 16.22 -12.91
CA ARG A 1 -25.71 14.90 -12.25
C ARG A 1 -26.45 14.96 -10.92
N PRO A 2 -27.74 14.63 -10.90
CA PRO A 2 -28.61 14.92 -9.75
C PRO A 2 -28.36 14.03 -8.53
N TYR A 3 -27.57 12.96 -8.66
CA TYR A 3 -27.32 12.01 -7.58
C TYR A 3 -25.91 12.22 -6.99
N THR A 4 -25.81 12.96 -5.90
CA THR A 4 -24.54 13.26 -5.21
C THR A 4 -24.41 12.49 -3.91
N CYS A 5 -23.27 11.82 -3.72
CA CYS A 5 -22.92 11.19 -2.46
C CYS A 5 -22.43 12.25 -1.46
N SER A 6 -23.10 12.35 -0.33
CA SER A 6 -22.75 13.24 0.78
C SER A 6 -21.50 12.81 1.55
N GLU A 7 -21.09 11.54 1.44
CA GLU A 7 -19.95 10.98 2.18
C GLU A 7 -18.61 11.18 1.47
N CYS A 8 -18.58 11.15 0.13
CA CYS A 8 -17.35 11.33 -0.65
C CYS A 8 -17.45 12.41 -1.75
N GLY A 9 -18.57 13.12 -1.85
CA GLY A 9 -18.78 14.21 -2.80
C GLY A 9 -18.93 13.79 -4.27
N ARG A 10 -18.89 12.49 -4.58
CA ARG A 10 -19.04 12.01 -5.97
C ARG A 10 -20.47 12.19 -6.47
N SER A 11 -20.60 12.84 -7.61
CA SER A 11 -21.86 12.96 -8.36
C SER A 11 -22.00 11.83 -9.37
N PHE A 12 -23.23 11.40 -9.64
CA PHE A 12 -23.61 10.37 -10.60
C PHE A 12 -24.77 10.84 -11.47
N SER A 13 -24.82 10.33 -12.71
CA SER A 13 -25.86 10.71 -13.68
C SER A 13 -27.14 9.88 -13.53
N TYR A 14 -27.04 8.68 -12.97
CA TYR A 14 -28.12 7.71 -12.85
C TYR A 14 -28.26 7.20 -11.41
N SER A 15 -29.50 6.98 -10.97
CA SER A 15 -29.82 6.48 -9.62
C SER A 15 -29.25 5.08 -9.36
N SER A 16 -29.24 4.20 -10.37
CA SER A 16 -28.71 2.84 -10.27
C SER A 16 -27.21 2.80 -9.96
N ALA A 17 -26.43 3.71 -10.57
CA ALA A 17 -25.00 3.85 -10.30
C ALA A 17 -24.76 4.44 -8.90
N PHE A 18 -25.58 5.41 -8.48
CA PHE A 18 -25.52 6.00 -7.15
C PHE A 18 -25.88 5.00 -6.02
N LEU A 19 -26.90 4.17 -6.22
CA LEU A 19 -27.30 3.13 -5.26
C LEU A 19 -26.23 2.03 -5.09
N LYS A 20 -25.62 1.59 -6.19
CA LYS A 20 -24.48 0.65 -6.14
C LYS A 20 -23.27 1.27 -5.43
N HIS A 21 -23.00 2.54 -5.71
CA HIS A 21 -21.95 3.30 -5.02
C HIS A 21 -22.22 3.47 -3.52
N ARG A 22 -23.47 3.69 -3.11
CA ARG A 22 -23.84 3.80 -1.69
C ARG A 22 -23.65 2.48 -0.93
N ARG A 23 -23.93 1.35 -1.56
CA ARG A 23 -23.64 0.02 -0.97
C ARG A 23 -22.14 -0.22 -0.80
N ALA A 24 -21.33 0.31 -1.72
CA ALA A 24 -19.88 0.24 -1.57
C ALA A 24 -19.38 1.00 -0.34
N HIS A 25 -20.06 2.06 0.13
CA HIS A 25 -19.72 2.70 1.41
C HIS A 25 -20.03 1.82 2.62
N GLU A 26 -21.17 1.09 2.60
CA GLU A 26 -21.53 0.12 3.65
C GLU A 26 -20.53 -1.04 3.71
N GLU A 27 -19.96 -1.45 2.56
CA GLU A 27 -18.91 -2.48 2.47
C GLU A 27 -17.49 -1.92 2.71
N GLU A 28 -17.26 -0.63 2.42
CA GLU A 28 -16.00 0.08 2.70
C GLU A 28 -15.88 0.51 4.17
N GLU A 29 -16.93 0.50 4.99
CA GLU A 29 -16.83 0.78 6.44
C GLU A 29 -15.91 -0.25 7.15
N GLU A 30 -15.87 -1.49 6.67
CA GLU A 30 -14.94 -2.54 7.15
C GLU A 30 -13.51 -2.39 6.58
N GLU A 31 -13.34 -1.84 5.38
CA GLU A 31 -12.01 -1.57 4.77
C GLU A 31 -11.41 -0.22 5.22
N GLY A 32 -12.23 0.74 5.67
CA GLY A 32 -11.79 2.00 6.28
C GLY A 32 -11.07 1.80 7.62
N LYS A 33 -11.40 0.72 8.35
CA LYS A 33 -10.62 0.26 9.50
C LYS A 33 -9.29 -0.38 9.11
N ARG A 34 -9.13 -0.96 7.91
CA ARG A 34 -7.85 -1.57 7.48
C ARG A 34 -6.73 -0.56 7.26
N LYS A 35 -7.05 0.70 6.90
CA LYS A 35 -6.03 1.76 6.78
C LYS A 35 -5.60 2.36 8.12
N ARG A 36 -6.39 2.20 9.19
CA ARG A 36 -5.99 2.49 10.59
C ARG A 36 -5.65 1.25 11.44
N ARG A 37 -5.81 0.05 10.88
CA ARG A 37 -5.39 -1.25 11.46
C ARG A 37 -4.09 -1.79 10.86
N ARG A 38 -3.14 -0.92 10.51
CA ARG A 38 -1.69 -1.28 10.53
C ARG A 38 -1.16 -1.56 11.96
N LYS A 39 -2.01 -1.92 12.92
CA LYS A 39 -1.62 -2.04 14.33
C LYS A 39 -1.93 -3.36 15.01
N LYS A 40 -2.66 -4.31 14.42
CA LYS A 40 -2.93 -5.59 15.11
C LYS A 40 -3.58 -6.61 14.17
N ALA A 41 -2.77 -7.43 13.51
CA ALA A 41 -3.14 -8.79 13.19
C ALA A 41 -1.88 -9.60 12.84
N LEU A 42 -1.57 -10.50 13.77
CA LEU A 42 -0.76 -11.70 13.59
C LEU A 42 0.74 -11.48 13.40
N ALA A 43 1.39 -11.23 14.54
CA ALA A 43 2.79 -11.56 14.75
C ALA A 43 2.99 -13.07 14.52
N CYS A 44 3.18 -13.46 13.27
CA CYS A 44 4.27 -14.37 13.00
C CYS A 44 5.51 -13.47 13.11
N PRO A 45 6.39 -13.63 14.11
CA PRO A 45 7.62 -12.87 14.11
C PRO A 45 8.36 -13.32 12.86
N ALA A 46 8.28 -12.53 11.78
CA ALA A 46 9.32 -12.54 10.79
C ALA A 46 10.59 -12.25 11.60
N PRO A 47 11.46 -13.25 11.84
CA PRO A 47 12.60 -13.06 12.73
C PRO A 47 13.58 -12.04 12.14
N HIS A 48 13.41 -11.73 10.85
CA HIS A 48 14.29 -10.93 10.04
C HIS A 48 13.53 -9.75 9.44
N THR A 49 13.48 -8.66 10.19
CA THR A 49 12.94 -7.37 9.74
C THR A 49 14.04 -6.48 9.17
N CYS A 50 13.75 -5.79 8.07
CA CYS A 50 14.68 -4.82 7.50
C CYS A 50 14.72 -3.53 8.33
N PRO A 51 15.90 -3.11 8.86
CA PRO A 51 16.01 -1.88 9.63
C PRO A 51 15.82 -0.60 8.81
N ARG A 52 15.90 -0.69 7.46
CA ARG A 52 15.82 0.48 6.57
C ARG A 52 14.40 0.81 6.09
N CYS A 53 13.57 -0.21 5.88
CA CYS A 53 12.19 -0.01 5.38
C CYS A 53 11.11 -0.73 6.21
N GLY A 54 11.48 -1.48 7.25
CA GLY A 54 10.53 -2.19 8.11
C GLY A 54 9.85 -3.41 7.46
N ALA A 55 10.29 -3.83 6.27
CA ALA A 55 9.78 -5.04 5.63
C ALA A 55 10.14 -6.29 6.46
N GLY A 56 9.16 -7.17 6.70
CA GLY A 56 9.35 -8.43 7.41
C GLY A 56 9.58 -9.60 6.46
N PHE A 57 10.60 -10.40 6.74
CA PHE A 57 10.92 -11.62 6.00
C PHE A 57 10.88 -12.85 6.91
N ALA A 58 10.34 -13.96 6.40
CA ALA A 58 10.27 -15.21 7.15
C ALA A 58 11.64 -15.88 7.37
N GLU A 59 12.60 -15.60 6.48
CA GLU A 59 13.92 -16.24 6.45
C GLU A 59 15.07 -15.23 6.38
N GLY A 60 16.17 -15.52 7.07
CA GLY A 60 17.40 -14.73 7.07
C GLY A 60 18.02 -14.50 5.68
N PRO A 61 18.16 -15.53 4.81
CA PRO A 61 18.68 -15.33 3.44
C PRO A 61 17.79 -14.42 2.59
N ALA A 62 16.47 -14.43 2.80
CA ALA A 62 15.55 -13.51 2.11
C ALA A 62 15.78 -12.06 2.56
N LEU A 63 16.01 -11.82 3.86
CA LEU A 63 16.40 -10.50 4.36
C LEU A 63 17.77 -10.06 3.81
N LEU A 64 18.78 -10.93 3.80
CA LEU A 64 20.11 -10.61 3.26
C LEU A 64 20.06 -10.28 1.75
N ALA A 65 19.29 -11.04 0.97
CA ALA A 65 19.04 -10.73 -0.43
C ALA A 65 18.34 -9.37 -0.59
N HIS A 66 17.36 -9.09 0.27
CA HIS A 66 16.70 -7.80 0.30
C HIS A 66 17.64 -6.64 0.68
N LEU A 67 18.54 -6.81 1.65
CA LEU A 67 19.53 -5.79 2.03
C LEU A 67 20.47 -5.44 0.88
N ARG A 68 20.81 -6.40 0.01
CA ARG A 68 21.56 -6.12 -1.23
C ARG A 68 20.80 -5.24 -2.22
N SER A 69 19.46 -5.26 -2.18
CA SER A 69 18.68 -4.30 -2.96
C SER A 69 18.87 -2.88 -2.43
N HIS A 70 18.98 -2.67 -1.12
CA HIS A 70 19.31 -1.35 -0.54
C HIS A 70 20.73 -0.87 -0.87
N ALA A 71 21.66 -1.79 -1.16
CA ALA A 71 23.02 -1.47 -1.56
C ALA A 71 23.16 -1.06 -3.04
N GLN A 72 22.06 -1.07 -3.80
CA GLN A 72 22.08 -0.62 -5.19
C GLN A 72 22.30 0.89 -5.29
N PRO A 73 22.96 1.38 -6.36
CA PRO A 73 23.32 2.80 -6.51
C PRO A 73 22.11 3.73 -6.57
N TYR A 74 20.93 3.23 -6.95
CA TYR A 74 19.70 4.00 -7.04
C TYR A 74 18.66 3.46 -6.05
N THR A 75 18.39 4.18 -4.97
CA THR A 75 17.41 3.80 -3.95
C THR A 75 16.23 4.77 -3.89
N CYS A 76 15.04 4.23 -3.67
CA CYS A 76 13.80 4.97 -3.44
C CYS A 76 13.84 5.56 -2.02
N GLY A 77 13.77 6.89 -1.89
CA GLY A 77 13.71 7.55 -0.58
C GLY A 77 12.41 7.28 0.17
N ASP A 78 11.31 7.11 -0.56
CA ASP A 78 9.96 6.95 0.03
C ASP A 78 9.72 5.53 0.59
N CYS A 79 10.38 4.54 0.00
CA CYS A 79 10.09 3.12 0.22
C CYS A 79 11.33 2.25 0.48
N GLY A 80 12.53 2.80 0.32
CA GLY A 80 13.81 2.12 0.52
C GLY A 80 14.20 1.11 -0.56
N LYS A 81 13.33 0.80 -1.52
CA LYS A 81 13.64 -0.20 -2.56
C LYS A 81 14.80 0.28 -3.45
N GLY A 82 15.79 -0.58 -3.70
CA GLY A 82 16.91 -0.21 -4.57
C GLY A 82 16.93 -0.94 -5.91
N PHE A 83 17.55 -0.26 -6.87
CA PHE A 83 17.48 -0.52 -8.30
C PHE A 83 18.88 -0.40 -8.91
N GLY A 84 19.23 -1.33 -9.81
CA GLY A 84 20.53 -1.32 -10.50
C GLY A 84 20.71 -0.21 -11.55
N GLY A 85 19.69 0.62 -11.76
CA GLY A 85 19.74 1.73 -12.72
C GLY A 85 18.76 2.85 -12.39
N SER A 86 19.12 4.08 -12.77
CA SER A 86 18.31 5.28 -12.58
C SER A 86 16.97 5.20 -13.30
N SER A 87 16.93 4.60 -14.49
CA SER A 87 15.70 4.41 -15.28
C SER A 87 14.67 3.55 -14.55
N ALA A 88 15.13 2.49 -13.87
CA ALA A 88 14.27 1.62 -13.08
C ALA A 88 13.74 2.32 -11.82
N LEU A 89 14.56 3.16 -11.18
CA LEU A 89 14.13 4.01 -10.06
C LEU A 89 13.11 5.06 -10.51
N ILE A 90 13.38 5.79 -11.60
CA ILE A 90 12.49 6.83 -12.13
C ILE A 90 11.14 6.24 -12.52
N ARG A 91 11.12 5.08 -13.17
CA ARG A 91 9.87 4.38 -13.50
C ARG A 91 9.11 3.96 -12.24
N HIS A 92 9.82 3.62 -11.18
CA HIS A 92 9.23 3.23 -9.91
C HIS A 92 8.65 4.43 -9.11
N GLN A 93 9.22 5.63 -9.28
CA GLN A 93 8.75 6.85 -8.61
C GLN A 93 7.60 7.58 -9.35
N ARG A 94 7.27 7.16 -10.57
CA ARG A 94 6.11 7.66 -11.34
C ARG A 94 4.86 6.90 -10.96
#